data_AF-A0A941SFS9-F1
#
_entry.id   AF-A0A941SFS9-F1
#
_cell.length_a   1.000
_cell.length_b   1.000
_cell.length_c   1.000
_cell.angle_alpha   90.00
_cell.angle_beta   90.00
_cell.angle_gamma   90.00
#
_symmetry.space_group_name_H-M   'P 1'
#
loop_
_entity.id
_entity.type
_entity.pdbx_description
1 polymer ?
#
loop_
_entity_poly.entity_id
_entity_poly.type
_entity_poly.pdbx_seq_one_letter_code
_entity_poly.pdbx_strand_id
1 'polypeptide(L)'
;MGVFAHTRLDIPTMVEGTRGINNLVAHACGENSLLGTSIVFPDGVDSTVLVDGQPHTGALSDFLTNYGNNAQLFFNRGAFDLMEEKTDSLSNVVGFWAGGGPGVPHTLNVATQFRLTAPSIEPTSCASSVKVNISIANICKITGVDQFATEGVVDLWTHNNLGTPYDRVSTTDDGPAPWTITRDLTINPLPESCGASGVTVEIKPSAAQINRDMPVIYNGQQIWPQ
;
A
#
# COMPACT_ATOMS: atom_id res chain seq x y z
N MET A 1 17.62 0.57 -21.94
CA MET A 1 17.13 0.00 -20.67
C MET A 1 16.34 1.09 -19.99
N GLY A 2 15.03 1.12 -20.21
CA GLY A 2 14.15 2.06 -19.52
C GLY A 2 13.96 1.56 -18.10
N VAL A 3 14.30 2.37 -17.11
CA VAL A 3 13.80 2.17 -15.75
C VAL A 3 12.30 2.41 -15.86
N PHE A 4 11.49 1.35 -15.81
CA PHE A 4 10.04 1.52 -15.73
C PHE A 4 9.76 2.36 -14.48
N ALA A 5 9.10 3.50 -14.65
CA ALA A 5 8.57 4.24 -13.51
C ALA A 5 7.67 3.26 -12.75
N HIS A 6 7.95 3.04 -11.46
CA HIS A 6 7.15 2.19 -10.59
C HIS A 6 6.43 3.08 -9.60
N THR A 7 5.17 2.76 -9.31
CA THR A 7 4.43 3.54 -8.33
C THR A 7 4.89 3.21 -6.92
N ARG A 8 5.56 4.16 -6.25
CA ARG A 8 6.30 3.92 -5.00
C ARG A 8 6.19 5.08 -4.04
N LEU A 9 6.61 4.82 -2.80
CA LEU A 9 6.79 5.83 -1.77
C LEU A 9 8.09 6.60 -1.98
N ASP A 10 8.08 7.91 -1.75
CA ASP A 10 9.32 8.70 -1.68
C ASP A 10 10.21 8.28 -0.51
N ILE A 11 9.58 7.95 0.63
CA ILE A 11 10.25 7.45 1.83
C ILE A 11 9.81 5.99 2.03
N PRO A 12 10.50 5.01 1.42
CA PRO A 12 10.13 3.60 1.52
C PRO A 12 10.59 2.94 2.82
N THR A 13 11.49 3.58 3.57
CA THR A 13 12.00 3.06 4.84
C THR A 13 11.88 4.10 5.94
N MET A 14 11.35 3.71 7.10
CA MET A 14 11.19 4.55 8.28
C MET A 14 11.66 3.80 9.53
N VAL A 15 12.26 4.50 10.48
CA VAL A 15 12.50 3.96 11.81
C VAL A 15 11.17 3.88 12.56
N GLU A 16 10.96 2.81 13.33
CA GLU A 16 9.75 2.64 14.15
C GLU A 16 9.45 3.88 15.02
N GLY A 17 8.17 4.15 15.27
CA GLY A 17 7.74 5.32 16.06
C GLY A 17 7.94 6.69 15.41
N THR A 18 8.59 6.76 14.24
CA THR A 18 8.74 8.04 13.50
C THR A 18 7.51 8.39 12.68
N ARG A 19 7.35 9.67 12.38
CA ARG A 19 6.23 10.20 11.59
C ARG A 19 6.72 11.23 10.60
N GLY A 20 6.26 11.12 9.36
CA GLY A 20 6.69 12.00 8.27
C GLY A 20 5.59 12.26 7.26
N ILE A 21 5.84 13.24 6.41
CA ILE A 21 5.07 13.45 5.18
C ILE A 21 5.72 12.58 4.11
N ASN A 22 4.91 11.79 3.42
CA ASN A 22 5.34 10.93 2.34
C ASN A 22 4.46 11.21 1.12
N ASN A 23 4.94 10.80 -0.06
CA ASN A 23 4.14 10.83 -1.27
C ASN A 23 4.12 9.45 -1.89
N LEU A 24 2.99 9.08 -2.46
CA LEU A 24 2.93 8.01 -3.45
C LEU A 24 3.07 8.64 -4.83
N VAL A 25 4.16 8.32 -5.52
CA VAL A 25 4.45 8.81 -6.85
C VAL A 25 3.91 7.81 -7.86
N ALA A 26 2.82 8.17 -8.55
CA ALA A 26 2.18 7.35 -9.56
C ALA A 26 2.45 7.88 -10.97
N HIS A 27 2.37 6.98 -11.95
CA HIS A 27 2.46 7.26 -13.38
C HIS A 27 1.21 6.73 -14.08
N ALA A 28 1.04 7.11 -15.35
CA ALA A 28 -0.05 6.61 -16.16
C ALA A 28 0.26 5.24 -16.80
N CYS A 29 -0.79 4.62 -17.36
CA CYS A 29 -0.79 3.27 -17.89
C CYS A 29 -0.54 3.31 -19.40
N GLY A 30 0.71 3.07 -19.79
CA GLY A 30 1.17 3.27 -21.16
C GLY A 30 0.99 4.74 -21.61
N GLU A 31 0.35 4.94 -22.76
CA GLU A 31 0.17 6.27 -23.38
C GLU A 31 -1.13 6.99 -22.93
N ASN A 32 -1.96 6.35 -22.09
CA ASN A 32 -3.21 6.94 -21.60
C ASN A 32 -2.95 7.88 -20.43
N SER A 33 -3.81 8.88 -20.22
CA SER A 33 -3.76 9.69 -19.01
C SER A 33 -4.15 8.89 -17.77
N LEU A 34 -3.52 9.19 -16.64
CA LEU A 34 -3.92 8.67 -15.33
C LEU A 34 -5.17 9.40 -14.84
N LEU A 35 -6.26 8.70 -14.62
CA LEU A 35 -7.54 9.26 -14.16
C LEU A 35 -7.68 9.25 -12.64
N GLY A 36 -6.92 8.39 -11.96
CA GLY A 36 -6.87 8.32 -10.51
C GLY A 36 -6.01 7.18 -10.00
N THR A 37 -5.87 7.10 -8.68
CA THR A 37 -5.18 6.02 -7.98
C THR A 37 -6.05 5.52 -6.83
N SER A 38 -5.96 4.23 -6.55
CA SER A 38 -6.62 3.55 -5.44
C SER A 38 -5.58 2.78 -4.64
N ILE A 39 -5.48 3.05 -3.34
CA ILE A 39 -4.37 2.59 -2.50
C ILE A 39 -4.93 1.88 -1.27
N VAL A 40 -4.31 0.78 -0.88
CA VAL A 40 -4.71 -0.07 0.25
C VAL A 40 -3.47 -0.49 1.04
N PHE A 41 -3.46 -0.14 2.33
CA PHE A 41 -2.49 -0.62 3.31
C PHE A 41 -3.07 -1.86 4.00
N PRO A 42 -2.29 -2.93 4.26
CA PRO A 42 -2.74 -4.06 5.06
C PRO A 42 -3.35 -3.59 6.39
N ASP A 43 -4.55 -4.03 6.74
CA ASP A 43 -5.25 -3.56 7.95
C ASP A 43 -4.86 -4.33 9.22
N GLY A 44 -4.13 -5.44 9.09
CA GLY A 44 -3.72 -6.28 10.21
C GLY A 44 -4.80 -7.19 10.79
N VAL A 45 -6.03 -7.18 10.25
CA VAL A 45 -7.17 -7.98 10.75
C VAL A 45 -7.09 -9.41 10.25
N ASP A 46 -6.95 -9.57 8.94
CA ASP A 46 -6.82 -10.86 8.25
C ASP A 46 -5.60 -10.88 7.31
N SER A 47 -4.67 -9.94 7.53
CA SER A 47 -3.43 -9.83 6.78
C SER A 47 -2.58 -11.11 6.90
N THR A 48 -1.93 -11.48 5.81
CA THR A 48 -0.95 -12.58 5.82
C THR A 48 0.37 -12.07 6.38
N VAL A 49 0.91 -12.76 7.37
CA VAL A 49 2.19 -12.44 8.00
C VAL A 49 3.21 -13.53 7.65
N LEU A 50 4.39 -13.12 7.17
CA LEU A 50 5.53 -14.01 6.95
C LEU A 50 6.69 -13.60 7.86
N VAL A 51 7.45 -14.57 8.34
CA VAL A 51 8.70 -14.39 9.08
C VAL A 51 9.80 -15.10 8.30
N ASP A 52 10.79 -14.35 7.82
CA ASP A 52 11.86 -14.83 6.94
C ASP A 52 11.31 -15.64 5.74
N GLY A 53 10.19 -15.17 5.19
CA GLY A 53 9.49 -15.77 4.06
C GLY A 53 8.60 -16.98 4.40
N GLN A 54 8.58 -17.45 5.65
CA GLN A 54 7.72 -18.54 6.10
C GLN A 54 6.41 -18.02 6.70
N PRO A 55 5.26 -18.68 6.45
CA PRO A 55 3.99 -18.27 7.04
C PRO A 55 4.01 -18.26 8.58
N HIS A 56 3.48 -17.19 9.17
CA HIS A 56 3.22 -17.07 10.61
C HIS A 56 1.72 -17.17 10.89
N THR A 57 1.34 -17.94 11.91
CA THR A 57 -0.08 -18.17 12.26
C THR A 57 -0.60 -17.28 13.39
N GLY A 58 0.28 -16.51 14.04
CA GLY A 58 -0.09 -15.58 15.10
C GLY A 58 -0.59 -14.24 14.58
N ALA A 59 -0.88 -13.33 15.51
CA ALA A 59 -1.44 -12.02 15.18
C ALA A 59 -0.34 -11.04 14.75
N LEU A 60 -0.73 -9.98 14.03
CA LEU A 60 0.20 -8.91 13.70
C LEU A 60 0.78 -8.23 14.95
N SER A 61 0.02 -8.22 16.05
CA SER A 61 0.46 -7.70 17.34
C SER A 61 1.68 -8.42 17.92
N ASP A 62 2.03 -9.61 17.42
CA ASP A 62 3.25 -10.31 17.79
C ASP A 62 4.52 -9.55 17.32
N PHE A 63 4.38 -8.63 16.37
CA PHE A 63 5.49 -7.90 15.76
C PHE A 63 5.34 -6.38 15.81
N LEU A 64 4.12 -5.85 15.75
CA LEU A 64 3.86 -4.41 15.74
C LEU A 64 2.86 -4.01 16.82
N THR A 65 3.12 -2.88 17.48
CA THR A 65 2.22 -2.20 18.40
C THR A 65 1.75 -0.88 17.80
N ASN A 66 0.55 -0.43 18.18
CA ASN A 66 -0.08 0.76 17.59
C ASN A 66 -0.20 0.69 16.06
N TYR A 67 -0.45 -0.52 15.55
CA TYR A 67 -0.79 -0.74 14.15
C TYR A 67 -2.26 -0.42 13.92
N GLY A 68 -2.53 0.33 12.85
CA GLY A 68 -3.86 0.86 12.53
C GLY A 68 -3.83 2.39 12.48
N ASN A 69 -4.54 2.95 11.50
CA ASN A 69 -4.67 4.40 11.31
C ASN A 69 -3.32 5.15 11.17
N ASN A 70 -2.32 4.47 10.60
CA ASN A 70 -0.95 4.98 10.48
C ASN A 70 -0.77 5.93 9.29
N ALA A 71 -1.64 5.83 8.29
CA ALA A 71 -1.70 6.73 7.15
C ALA A 71 -2.81 7.79 7.36
N GLN A 72 -2.57 9.03 6.95
CA GLN A 72 -3.61 10.06 6.89
C GLN A 72 -3.40 10.91 5.63
N LEU A 73 -4.42 11.01 4.80
CA LEU A 73 -4.37 11.72 3.53
C LEU A 73 -4.25 13.23 3.75
N PHE A 74 -3.36 13.90 3.02
CA PHE A 74 -3.39 15.36 2.94
C PHE A 74 -4.31 15.80 1.82
N PHE A 75 -5.22 16.70 2.13
CA PHE A 75 -6.07 17.29 1.12
C PHE A 75 -5.25 18.14 0.15
N ASN A 76 -5.14 17.69 -1.09
CA ASN A 76 -4.44 18.36 -2.18
C ASN A 76 -5.10 18.03 -3.53
N ARG A 77 -5.76 19.01 -4.13
CA ARG A 77 -6.43 18.89 -5.44
C ARG A 77 -5.59 19.38 -6.62
N GLY A 78 -4.27 19.42 -6.46
CA GLY A 78 -3.37 19.92 -7.51
C GLY A 78 -3.37 19.08 -8.79
N ALA A 79 -3.69 17.79 -8.70
CA ALA A 79 -3.74 16.87 -9.84
C ALA A 79 -5.11 16.22 -10.08
N PHE A 80 -5.92 16.07 -9.03
CA PHE A 80 -7.23 15.42 -9.07
C PHE A 80 -8.28 16.24 -8.31
N ASP A 81 -9.51 16.24 -8.80
CA ASP A 81 -10.60 17.04 -8.21
C ASP A 81 -11.18 16.44 -6.93
N LEU A 82 -11.07 15.11 -6.78
CA LEU A 82 -11.66 14.36 -5.69
C LEU A 82 -10.61 13.47 -5.03
N MET A 83 -10.76 13.29 -3.72
CA MET A 83 -9.93 12.39 -2.94
C MET A 83 -10.60 12.08 -1.61
N GLU A 84 -10.52 10.84 -1.15
CA GLU A 84 -11.08 10.41 0.13
C GLU A 84 -10.22 9.32 0.77
N GLU A 85 -10.26 9.27 2.09
CA GLU A 85 -9.73 8.16 2.86
C GLU A 85 -10.68 6.97 2.80
N LYS A 86 -10.10 5.78 2.81
CA LYS A 86 -10.83 4.52 2.97
C LYS A 86 -10.68 4.10 4.42
N THR A 87 -11.80 3.83 5.07
CA THR A 87 -11.80 3.47 6.48
C THR A 87 -12.39 2.10 6.73
N ASP A 88 -11.83 1.38 7.70
CA ASP A 88 -12.46 0.16 8.22
C ASP A 88 -13.69 0.47 9.09
N SER A 89 -14.30 -0.58 9.67
CA SER A 89 -15.45 -0.45 10.55
C SER A 89 -15.18 0.28 11.87
N LEU A 90 -13.90 0.48 12.23
CA LEU A 90 -13.44 1.21 13.41
C LEU A 90 -13.00 2.64 13.07
N SER A 91 -13.21 3.09 11.82
CA SER A 91 -12.76 4.39 11.30
C SER A 91 -11.24 4.55 11.23
N ASN A 92 -10.47 3.45 11.24
CA ASN A 92 -9.05 3.52 10.94
C ASN A 92 -8.88 3.72 9.44
N VAL A 93 -7.97 4.61 9.03
CA VAL A 93 -7.60 4.77 7.63
C VAL A 93 -6.80 3.54 7.18
N VAL A 94 -7.34 2.79 6.22
CA VAL A 94 -6.75 1.59 5.59
C VAL A 94 -6.30 1.83 4.15
N GLY A 95 -6.47 3.05 3.66
CA GLY A 95 -6.14 3.42 2.29
C GLY A 95 -6.73 4.77 1.91
N PHE A 96 -6.61 5.10 0.65
CA PHE A 96 -7.22 6.29 0.07
C PHE A 96 -7.39 6.12 -1.43
N TRP A 97 -8.18 6.99 -2.02
CA TRP A 97 -8.22 7.16 -3.46
C TRP A 97 -8.16 8.65 -3.81
N ALA A 98 -7.64 8.96 -4.98
CA ALA A 98 -7.67 10.30 -5.56
C ALA A 98 -7.93 10.17 -7.06
N GLY A 99 -8.80 11.02 -7.61
CA GLY A 99 -9.19 10.94 -9.02
C GLY A 99 -10.15 12.03 -9.45
N GLY A 100 -10.61 11.94 -10.70
CA GLY A 100 -11.49 12.93 -11.31
C GLY A 100 -10.73 14.12 -11.92
N GLY A 101 -11.47 15.02 -12.55
CA GLY A 101 -10.90 16.07 -13.40
C GLY A 101 -10.39 15.52 -14.74
N PRO A 102 -9.52 16.25 -15.45
CA PRO A 102 -9.01 15.85 -16.77
C PRO A 102 -7.99 14.71 -16.74
N GLY A 103 -7.54 14.29 -15.55
CA GLY A 103 -6.45 13.33 -15.36
C GLY A 103 -5.06 13.93 -15.58
N VAL A 104 -4.04 13.10 -15.38
CA VAL A 104 -2.63 13.45 -15.50
C VAL A 104 -2.08 12.88 -16.81
N PRO A 105 -1.47 13.69 -17.70
CA PRO A 105 -0.89 13.21 -18.94
C PRO A 105 0.16 12.11 -18.72
N HIS A 106 0.26 11.14 -19.65
CA HIS A 106 1.19 10.02 -19.52
C HIS A 106 2.68 10.41 -19.42
N THR A 107 3.02 11.63 -19.82
CA THR A 107 4.39 12.17 -19.73
C THR A 107 4.75 12.73 -18.35
N LEU A 108 3.80 12.77 -17.41
CA LEU A 108 3.97 13.34 -16.08
C LEU A 108 3.65 12.30 -14.99
N ASN A 109 4.26 12.49 -13.83
CA ASN A 109 3.92 11.75 -12.62
C ASN A 109 3.04 12.60 -11.70
N VAL A 110 2.29 11.94 -10.83
CA VAL A 110 1.53 12.58 -9.76
C VAL A 110 2.02 12.11 -8.40
N ALA A 111 2.13 13.03 -7.45
CA ALA A 111 2.49 12.75 -6.07
C ALA A 111 1.25 12.93 -5.18
N THR A 112 0.69 11.82 -4.69
CA THR A 112 -0.39 11.87 -3.70
C THR A 112 0.23 11.97 -2.31
N GLN A 113 0.05 13.12 -1.64
CA GLN A 113 0.66 13.41 -0.36
C GLN A 113 -0.16 12.87 0.81
N PHE A 114 0.51 12.26 1.79
CA PHE A 114 -0.10 11.77 3.01
C PHE A 114 0.90 11.78 4.17
N ARG A 115 0.40 11.80 5.41
CA ARG A 115 1.19 11.54 6.61
C ARG A 115 1.30 10.05 6.79
N LEU A 116 2.50 9.56 7.09
CA LEU A 116 2.74 8.18 7.46
C LEU A 116 3.43 8.12 8.82
N THR A 117 2.93 7.25 9.70
CA THR A 117 3.50 7.01 11.02
C THR A 117 3.98 5.58 11.09
N ALA A 118 5.27 5.35 11.26
CA ALA A 118 5.80 4.01 11.48
C ALA A 118 5.31 3.50 12.85
N PRO A 119 4.55 2.38 12.90
CA PRO A 119 4.20 1.75 14.17
C PRO A 119 5.47 1.30 14.90
N SER A 120 5.33 1.02 16.20
CA SER A 120 6.42 0.52 17.01
C SER A 120 6.53 -0.99 16.85
N ILE A 121 7.74 -1.52 16.79
CA ILE A 121 8.01 -2.96 16.81
C ILE A 121 7.81 -3.46 18.25
N GLU A 122 7.06 -4.55 18.40
CA GLU A 122 6.79 -5.19 19.69
C GLU A 122 8.12 -5.50 20.41
N PRO A 123 8.39 -4.90 21.58
CA PRO A 123 9.68 -5.03 22.25
C PRO A 123 10.12 -6.46 22.53
N THR A 124 9.17 -7.35 22.80
CA THR A 124 9.46 -8.78 23.05
C THR A 124 9.67 -9.60 21.77
N SER A 125 9.34 -9.05 20.60
CA SER A 125 9.49 -9.74 19.32
C SER A 125 10.95 -9.75 18.84
N CYS A 126 11.29 -10.72 18.00
CA CYS A 126 12.58 -10.76 17.31
C CYS A 126 12.63 -9.96 16.01
N ALA A 127 11.60 -9.21 15.65
CA ALA A 127 11.56 -8.48 14.38
C ALA A 127 12.62 -7.37 14.36
N SER A 128 13.58 -7.43 13.43
CA SER A 128 14.52 -6.33 13.19
C SER A 128 13.99 -5.35 12.15
N SER A 129 13.11 -5.83 11.28
CA SER A 129 12.35 -5.00 10.36
C SER A 129 10.99 -5.64 10.02
N VAL A 130 10.05 -4.78 9.63
CA VAL A 130 8.73 -5.18 9.17
C VAL A 130 8.45 -4.50 7.83
N LYS A 131 8.26 -5.31 6.78
CA LYS A 131 7.93 -4.85 5.42
C LYS A 131 6.42 -4.95 5.22
N VAL A 132 5.76 -3.80 5.10
CA VAL A 132 4.34 -3.67 4.76
C VAL A 132 4.23 -3.56 3.24
N ASN A 133 3.49 -4.47 2.59
CA ASN A 133 3.23 -4.39 1.15
C ASN A 133 1.93 -3.60 0.90
N ILE A 134 2.06 -2.44 0.26
CA ILE A 134 0.95 -1.55 -0.08
C ILE A 134 0.47 -1.88 -1.48
N SER A 135 -0.82 -2.21 -1.60
CA SER A 135 -1.46 -2.51 -2.87
C SER A 135 -1.98 -1.24 -3.52
N ILE A 136 -1.68 -1.05 -4.79
CA ILE A 136 -2.03 0.17 -5.53
C ILE A 136 -2.60 -0.19 -6.90
N ALA A 137 -3.64 0.51 -7.32
CA ALA A 137 -4.14 0.52 -8.68
C ALA A 137 -4.04 1.93 -9.28
N ASN A 138 -3.36 2.07 -10.41
CA ASN A 138 -3.38 3.29 -11.22
C ASN A 138 -4.44 3.11 -12.30
N ILE A 139 -5.44 3.97 -12.29
CA ILE A 139 -6.64 3.83 -13.11
C ILE A 139 -6.51 4.78 -14.30
N CYS A 140 -6.43 4.25 -15.51
CA CYS A 140 -6.29 5.05 -16.72
C CYS A 140 -7.51 4.98 -17.64
N LYS A 141 -8.38 4.00 -17.40
CA LYS A 141 -9.72 3.92 -17.97
C LYS A 141 -10.71 3.45 -16.89
N ILE A 142 -11.89 4.05 -16.88
CA ILE A 142 -12.99 3.60 -16.04
C ILE A 142 -13.67 2.43 -16.75
N THR A 143 -13.47 1.21 -16.25
CA THR A 143 -13.96 -0.04 -16.83
C THR A 143 -14.36 -1.03 -15.74
N GLY A 144 -14.99 -2.13 -16.13
CA GLY A 144 -15.14 -3.32 -15.28
C GLY A 144 -13.83 -4.11 -15.14
N VAL A 145 -13.86 -5.09 -14.23
CA VAL A 145 -12.71 -5.98 -13.95
C VAL A 145 -12.32 -6.87 -15.14
N ASP A 146 -13.25 -7.11 -16.06
CA ASP A 146 -13.04 -7.88 -17.28
C ASP A 146 -11.99 -7.24 -18.21
N GLN A 147 -11.76 -5.94 -18.07
CA GLN A 147 -10.79 -5.19 -18.87
C GLN A 147 -9.42 -5.03 -18.20
N PHE A 148 -9.21 -5.52 -16.97
CA PHE A 148 -7.96 -5.28 -16.24
C PHE A 148 -6.72 -5.93 -16.88
N ALA A 149 -6.91 -6.98 -17.69
CA ALA A 149 -5.83 -7.59 -18.47
C ALA A 149 -5.48 -6.81 -19.75
N THR A 150 -6.22 -5.75 -20.08
CA THR A 150 -6.00 -4.94 -21.28
C THR A 150 -4.98 -3.85 -20.99
N GLU A 151 -3.94 -3.79 -21.83
CA GLU A 151 -2.86 -2.80 -21.71
C GLU A 151 -3.42 -1.37 -21.68
N GLY A 152 -2.91 -0.58 -20.72
CA GLY A 152 -3.28 0.82 -20.57
C GLY A 152 -4.65 1.08 -19.91
N VAL A 153 -5.34 0.05 -19.41
CA VAL A 153 -6.58 0.22 -18.63
C VAL A 153 -6.28 0.54 -17.16
N VAL A 154 -5.46 -0.30 -16.54
CA VAL A 154 -5.06 -0.19 -15.14
C VAL A 154 -3.65 -0.77 -14.98
N ASP A 155 -2.81 -0.13 -14.19
CA ASP A 155 -1.58 -0.76 -13.68
C ASP A 155 -1.81 -1.20 -12.24
N LEU A 156 -1.67 -2.50 -11.99
CA LEU A 156 -1.90 -3.13 -10.70
C LEU A 156 -0.56 -3.44 -10.01
N TRP A 157 -0.23 -2.64 -8.99
CA TRP A 157 0.89 -2.87 -8.08
C TRP A 157 0.37 -3.64 -6.85
N THR A 158 -0.06 -4.86 -7.07
CA THR A 158 -0.69 -5.73 -6.06
C THR A 158 0.07 -7.05 -5.96
N HIS A 159 -0.29 -7.91 -5.02
CA HIS A 159 0.21 -9.29 -5.03
C HIS A 159 -0.43 -10.10 -6.18
N ASN A 160 0.28 -11.14 -6.61
CA ASN A 160 -0.30 -12.19 -7.44
C ASN A 160 -0.86 -13.32 -6.55
N ASN A 161 -1.79 -14.11 -7.10
CA ASN A 161 -2.33 -15.32 -6.48
C ASN A 161 -3.01 -15.10 -5.12
N LEU A 162 -3.58 -13.92 -4.87
CA LEU A 162 -4.52 -13.73 -3.76
C LEU A 162 -5.93 -14.25 -4.12
N GLY A 163 -6.20 -14.49 -5.40
CA GLY A 163 -7.51 -14.92 -5.89
C GLY A 163 -8.48 -13.75 -6.04
N THR A 164 -7.98 -12.54 -6.26
CA THR A 164 -8.81 -11.34 -6.46
C THR A 164 -8.79 -10.90 -7.93
N PRO A 165 -9.80 -10.15 -8.40
CA PRO A 165 -9.74 -9.50 -9.72
C PRO A 165 -8.57 -8.51 -9.85
N TYR A 166 -8.00 -8.07 -8.73
CA TYR A 166 -6.89 -7.13 -8.66
C TYR A 166 -5.53 -7.82 -8.62
N ASP A 167 -5.46 -9.14 -8.75
CA ASP A 167 -4.18 -9.86 -8.80
C ASP A 167 -3.39 -9.42 -10.01
N ARG A 168 -2.15 -8.96 -9.80
CA ARG A 168 -1.29 -8.59 -10.92
C ARG A 168 -0.91 -9.83 -11.74
N VAL A 169 -0.85 -9.65 -13.07
CA VAL A 169 -0.52 -10.74 -14.01
C VAL A 169 0.99 -10.93 -14.15
N SER A 170 1.75 -9.84 -14.10
CA SER A 170 3.21 -9.89 -14.27
C SER A 170 3.89 -10.51 -13.05
N THR A 171 4.87 -11.37 -13.31
CA THR A 171 5.77 -11.94 -12.29
C THR A 171 7.15 -11.30 -12.31
N THR A 172 7.41 -10.38 -13.24
CA THR A 172 8.72 -9.76 -13.46
C THR A 172 8.76 -8.28 -13.12
N ASP A 173 7.63 -7.68 -12.74
CA ASP A 173 7.58 -6.34 -12.16
C ASP A 173 7.81 -6.38 -10.64
N ASP A 174 8.11 -5.22 -10.06
CA ASP A 174 8.47 -5.11 -8.64
C ASP A 174 7.26 -5.30 -7.70
N GLY A 175 6.03 -5.42 -8.24
CA GLY A 175 4.83 -5.70 -7.45
C GLY A 175 4.34 -4.58 -6.54
N PRO A 176 3.72 -4.90 -5.38
CA PRO A 176 3.20 -3.91 -4.46
C PRO A 176 4.33 -3.01 -3.93
N ALA A 177 3.96 -1.79 -3.54
CA ALA A 177 4.94 -0.85 -3.02
C ALA A 177 5.37 -1.27 -1.60
N PRO A 178 6.66 -1.57 -1.36
CA PRO A 178 7.12 -1.92 -0.04
C PRO A 178 7.29 -0.67 0.83
N TRP A 179 6.83 -0.76 2.07
CA TRP A 179 7.17 0.16 3.15
C TRP A 179 7.83 -0.61 4.29
N THR A 180 9.11 -0.32 4.54
CA THR A 180 9.90 -0.99 5.57
C THR A 180 9.97 -0.15 6.83
N ILE A 181 9.58 -0.74 7.95
CA ILE A 181 9.77 -0.22 9.30
C ILE A 181 11.00 -0.90 9.88
N THR A 182 12.02 -0.14 10.29
CA THR A 182 13.22 -0.69 10.93
C THR A 182 13.20 -0.45 12.42
N ARG A 183 13.67 -1.42 13.19
CA ARG A 183 13.79 -1.31 14.65
C ARG A 183 14.74 -0.20 15.05
N ASP A 184 14.38 0.57 16.07
CA ASP A 184 15.29 1.50 16.74
C ASP A 184 16.09 0.73 17.79
N LEU A 185 17.30 0.29 17.42
CA LEU A 185 18.15 -0.50 18.32
C LEU A 185 18.67 0.30 19.53
N THR A 186 18.50 1.62 19.55
CA THR A 186 18.89 2.47 20.68
C THR A 186 17.79 2.51 21.74
N ILE A 187 16.52 2.58 21.31
CA ILE A 187 15.36 2.75 22.20
C ILE A 187 14.66 1.40 22.46
N ASN A 188 14.68 0.50 21.48
CA ASN A 188 14.01 -0.80 21.48
C ASN A 188 14.99 -1.89 20.99
N PRO A 189 16.04 -2.21 21.77
CA PRO A 189 17.03 -3.20 21.37
C PRO A 189 16.40 -4.58 21.15
N LEU A 190 17.00 -5.38 20.27
CA LEU A 190 16.60 -6.78 20.10
C LEU A 190 16.78 -7.53 21.44
N PRO A 191 15.82 -8.37 21.84
CA PRO A 191 16.00 -9.28 22.96
C PRO A 191 17.22 -10.18 22.75
N GLU A 192 17.97 -10.50 23.81
CA GLU A 192 19.18 -11.33 23.71
C GLU A 192 18.91 -12.70 23.05
N SER A 193 17.71 -13.25 23.24
CA SER A 193 17.27 -14.52 22.65
C SER A 193 17.11 -14.48 21.12
N CYS A 194 17.09 -13.31 20.51
CA CYS A 194 16.85 -13.11 19.08
C CYS A 194 18.14 -13.12 18.24
N GLY A 195 19.31 -13.27 18.89
CA GLY A 195 20.61 -13.13 18.24
C GLY A 195 20.87 -11.69 17.76
N ALA A 196 21.95 -11.51 16.99
CA ALA A 196 22.39 -10.16 16.58
C ALA A 196 21.55 -9.54 15.44
N SER A 197 20.87 -10.36 14.62
CA SER A 197 20.22 -9.90 13.39
C SER A 197 18.70 -9.82 13.47
N GLY A 198 18.08 -10.51 14.44
CA GLY A 198 16.62 -10.69 14.47
C GLY A 198 16.07 -11.36 13.21
N VAL A 199 14.77 -11.19 12.97
CA VAL A 199 14.04 -11.72 11.81
C VAL A 199 13.41 -10.60 10.99
N THR A 200 13.18 -10.87 9.70
CA THR A 200 12.42 -9.97 8.82
C THR A 200 10.98 -10.41 8.76
N VAL A 201 10.07 -9.50 9.10
CA VAL A 201 8.62 -9.75 9.00
C VAL A 201 8.08 -9.11 7.73
N GLU A 202 7.16 -9.78 7.06
CA GLU A 202 6.45 -9.24 5.91
C GLU A 202 4.94 -9.31 6.14
N ILE A 203 4.23 -8.23 5.81
CA ILE A 203 2.79 -8.11 5.96
C ILE A 203 2.19 -7.88 4.57
N LYS A 204 1.16 -8.67 4.26
CA LYS A 204 0.42 -8.60 2.99
C LYS A 204 -1.07 -8.43 3.29
N PRO A 205 -1.80 -7.65 2.48
CA PRO A 205 -3.25 -7.57 2.62
C PRO A 205 -3.88 -8.92 2.24
N SER A 206 -5.05 -9.21 2.81
CA SER A 206 -5.81 -10.41 2.46
C SER A 206 -6.58 -10.22 1.15
N ALA A 207 -7.05 -11.32 0.58
CA ALA A 207 -7.97 -11.27 -0.56
C ALA A 207 -9.28 -10.54 -0.21
N ALA A 208 -9.79 -10.74 1.01
CA ALA A 208 -11.02 -10.11 1.46
C ALA A 208 -10.84 -8.59 1.62
N GLN A 209 -9.71 -8.16 2.18
CA GLN A 209 -9.36 -6.75 2.29
C GLN A 209 -9.23 -6.10 0.92
N ILE A 210 -8.49 -6.72 -0.01
CA ILE A 210 -8.33 -6.17 -1.36
C ILE A 210 -9.67 -6.04 -2.08
N ASN A 211 -10.54 -7.04 -2.00
CA ASN A 211 -11.87 -6.94 -2.60
C ASN A 211 -12.75 -5.86 -1.96
N ARG A 212 -12.59 -5.60 -0.66
CA ARG A 212 -13.34 -4.59 0.10
C ARG A 212 -12.86 -3.18 -0.18
N ASP A 213 -11.54 -2.97 -0.16
CA ASP A 213 -10.94 -1.64 -0.07
C ASP A 213 -10.30 -1.18 -1.39
N MET A 214 -10.00 -2.06 -2.35
CA MET A 214 -9.46 -1.62 -3.65
C MET A 214 -10.47 -0.86 -4.54
N PRO A 215 -11.78 -1.17 -4.54
CA PRO A 215 -12.76 -0.36 -5.25
C PRO A 215 -12.73 1.12 -4.83
N VAL A 216 -13.05 2.00 -5.77
CA VAL A 216 -13.29 3.41 -5.49
C VAL A 216 -14.78 3.62 -5.29
N ILE A 217 -15.16 4.01 -4.08
CA ILE A 217 -16.53 4.36 -3.71
C ILE A 217 -16.59 5.87 -3.55
N TYR A 218 -17.57 6.51 -4.19
CA TYR A 218 -17.84 7.93 -4.05
C TYR A 218 -19.34 8.15 -3.83
N ASN A 219 -19.71 8.91 -2.80
CA ASN A 219 -21.11 9.12 -2.40
C ASN A 219 -21.93 7.82 -2.25
N GLY A 220 -21.31 6.77 -1.72
CA GLY A 220 -21.94 5.46 -1.50
C GLY A 220 -22.11 4.60 -2.77
N GLN A 221 -21.61 5.04 -3.92
CA GLN A 221 -21.63 4.29 -5.16
C GLN A 221 -20.21 3.89 -5.58
N GLN A 222 -20.04 2.63 -5.99
CA GLN A 222 -18.80 2.21 -6.63
C GLN A 222 -18.67 2.85 -8.01
N ILE A 223 -17.61 3.63 -8.21
CA ILE A 223 -17.31 4.30 -9.48
C ILE A 223 -16.19 3.60 -10.26
N TRP A 224 -15.38 2.77 -9.57
CA TRP A 224 -14.41 1.90 -10.20
C TRP A 224 -14.14 0.66 -9.32
N PRO A 225 -13.98 -0.54 -9.90
CA PRO A 225 -14.38 -0.89 -11.28
C PRO A 225 -15.91 -0.72 -11.48
N GLN A 226 -16.36 -0.61 -12.73
CA GLN A 226 -17.80 -0.53 -13.08
C GLN A 226 -18.48 -1.90 -13.18
#